data_AF-A0AA39U4W1-F1
#
_entry.id   AF-A0AA39U4W1-F1
#
_cell.length_a   1.000
_cell.length_b   1.000
_cell.length_c   1.000
_cell.angle_alpha   90.00
_cell.angle_beta   90.00
_cell.angle_gamma   90.00
#
_symmetry.space_group_name_H-M   'P 1'
#
loop_
_entity.id
_entity.type
_entity.pdbx_description
1 polymer ?
#
loop_
_entity_poly.entity_id
_entity_poly.type
_entity_poly.pdbx_seq_one_letter_code
_entity_poly.pdbx_strand_id
1 'polypeptide(L)'
;MILVVFLGWLLAFPAMALPSKTDEDYKNFSKTCKNIGVDSSYVSAECLDISGLHSKNQTLDLDMCVGIDYTSLDLTWAIYGKMSGYCGHCQLDLDQPEGPILSCTCAWSGSKANSTLTLDDGIGNNNGTLSCNGGAGMPTIG
;
A
#
# COMPACT_ATOMS: atom_id res chain seq x y z
N MET A 1 -8.02 70.45 -16.31
CA MET A 1 -7.46 69.12 -16.61
C MET A 1 -7.38 68.36 -15.28
N ILE A 2 -8.38 67.53 -14.97
CA ILE A 2 -8.43 66.75 -13.72
C ILE A 2 -8.01 65.32 -14.08
N LEU A 3 -6.84 64.94 -13.57
CA LEU A 3 -6.26 63.62 -13.73
C LEU A 3 -6.97 62.67 -12.75
N VAL A 4 -7.85 61.80 -13.26
CA VAL A 4 -8.52 60.77 -12.45
C VAL A 4 -7.65 59.52 -12.46
N VAL A 5 -6.96 59.26 -11.35
CA VAL A 5 -6.15 58.06 -11.14
C VAL A 5 -7.07 56.92 -10.72
N PHE A 6 -7.28 55.95 -11.60
CA PHE A 6 -7.99 54.70 -11.28
C PHE A 6 -7.09 53.80 -10.42
N LEU A 7 -7.37 53.74 -9.12
CA LEU A 7 -6.85 52.73 -8.20
C LEU A 7 -7.57 51.40 -8.48
N GLY A 8 -6.98 50.57 -9.34
CA GLY A 8 -7.42 49.20 -9.58
C GLY A 8 -7.11 48.32 -8.37
N TRP A 9 -8.15 47.89 -7.66
CA TRP A 9 -8.07 46.83 -6.65
C TRP A 9 -7.78 45.49 -7.33
N LEU A 10 -6.57 44.97 -7.12
CA LEU A 10 -6.22 43.58 -7.38
C LEU A 10 -6.87 42.70 -6.32
N LEU A 11 -7.95 42.00 -6.69
CA LEU A 11 -8.48 40.90 -5.90
C LEU A 11 -7.51 39.72 -6.02
N ALA A 12 -6.70 39.51 -4.98
CA ALA A 12 -5.88 38.33 -4.84
C ALA A 12 -6.79 37.12 -4.55
N PHE A 13 -6.99 36.26 -5.54
CA PHE A 13 -7.59 34.95 -5.31
C PHE A 13 -6.61 34.09 -4.51
N PRO A 14 -7.01 33.52 -3.36
CA PRO A 14 -6.17 32.56 -2.66
C PRO A 14 -6.01 31.33 -3.56
N ALA A 15 -4.78 31.09 -4.02
CA ALA A 15 -4.43 29.85 -4.70
C ALA A 15 -4.62 28.70 -3.71
N MET A 16 -5.64 27.88 -3.94
CA MET A 16 -5.79 26.61 -3.22
C MET A 16 -4.65 25.71 -3.65
N ALA A 17 -3.63 25.58 -2.80
CA ALA A 17 -2.60 24.56 -2.97
C ALA A 17 -3.26 23.19 -2.81
N LEU A 18 -3.17 22.35 -3.84
CA LEU A 18 -3.57 20.95 -3.73
C LEU A 18 -2.67 20.27 -2.68
N PRO A 19 -3.23 19.42 -1.80
CA PRO A 19 -2.42 18.68 -0.84
C PRO A 19 -1.46 17.76 -1.59
N SER A 20 -0.16 18.03 -1.50
CA SER A 20 0.89 17.17 -2.04
C SER A 20 1.14 15.99 -1.10
N LYS A 21 1.13 14.77 -1.64
CA LYS A 21 1.52 13.56 -0.90
C LYS A 21 3.03 13.54 -0.65
N THR A 22 3.44 13.06 0.51
CA THR A 22 4.85 12.95 0.92
C THR A 22 5.45 11.61 0.47
N ASP A 23 6.79 11.50 0.43
CA ASP A 23 7.47 10.24 0.09
C ASP A 23 7.10 9.08 1.05
N GLU A 24 6.83 9.40 2.31
CA GLU A 24 6.32 8.42 3.29
C GLU A 24 4.91 7.93 2.95
N ASP A 25 4.08 8.77 2.31
CA ASP A 25 2.75 8.35 1.84
C ASP A 25 2.83 7.38 0.65
N TYR A 26 3.92 7.39 -0.13
CA TYR A 26 4.13 6.43 -1.21
C TYR A 26 4.68 5.09 -0.71
N LYS A 27 5.30 5.05 0.48
CA LYS A 27 5.72 3.78 1.12
C LYS A 27 4.54 2.99 1.68
N ASN A 28 3.50 3.68 2.15
CA ASN A 28 2.24 3.08 2.58
C ASN A 28 1.20 3.20 1.45
N PHE A 29 1.11 2.20 0.58
CA PHE A 29 0.29 2.29 -0.63
C PHE A 29 -1.17 2.68 -0.34
N SER A 30 -1.75 2.29 0.80
CA SER A 30 -3.15 2.58 1.14
C SER A 30 -3.45 4.09 1.19
N LYS A 31 -2.44 4.92 1.48
CA LYS A 31 -2.59 6.38 1.52
C LYS A 31 -2.69 7.00 0.13
N THR A 32 -2.21 6.33 -0.90
CA THR A 32 -2.16 6.86 -2.28
C THR A 32 -2.90 5.99 -3.28
N CYS A 33 -3.52 4.90 -2.82
CA CYS A 33 -4.33 4.00 -3.63
C CYS A 33 -5.77 3.91 -3.11
N LYS A 34 -6.68 3.47 -3.99
CA LYS A 34 -8.10 3.23 -3.67
C LYS A 34 -8.58 1.95 -4.34
N ASN A 35 -9.81 1.54 -4.04
CA ASN A 35 -10.41 0.31 -4.57
C ASN A 35 -9.50 -0.90 -4.30
N ILE A 36 -8.94 -0.95 -3.08
CA ILE A 36 -8.00 -1.99 -2.69
C ILE A 36 -8.77 -3.29 -2.48
N GLY A 37 -8.31 -4.36 -3.11
CA GLY A 37 -8.90 -5.69 -2.97
C GLY A 37 -7.82 -6.77 -2.96
N VAL A 38 -8.16 -7.92 -2.38
CA VAL A 38 -7.34 -9.13 -2.44
C VAL A 38 -8.12 -10.24 -3.12
N ASP A 39 -7.45 -10.97 -4.02
CA ASP A 39 -7.94 -12.21 -4.61
C ASP A 39 -6.83 -13.25 -4.58
N SER A 40 -7.02 -14.31 -3.79
CA SER A 40 -6.00 -15.32 -3.52
C SER A 40 -4.67 -14.69 -3.02
N SER A 41 -3.62 -14.70 -3.84
CA SER A 41 -2.32 -14.10 -3.56
C SER A 41 -2.07 -12.78 -4.29
N TYR A 42 -3.10 -12.17 -4.86
CA TYR A 42 -2.98 -10.92 -5.60
C TYR A 42 -3.63 -9.78 -4.84
N VAL A 43 -2.90 -8.67 -4.66
CA VAL A 43 -3.46 -7.39 -4.24
C VAL A 43 -3.71 -6.55 -5.48
N SER A 44 -4.87 -5.91 -5.54
CA SER A 44 -5.22 -4.99 -6.61
C SER A 44 -5.64 -3.63 -6.07
N ALA A 45 -5.30 -2.55 -6.77
CA ALA A 45 -5.66 -1.19 -6.39
C ALA A 45 -5.48 -0.19 -7.54
N GLU A 46 -6.13 0.96 -7.44
CA GLU A 46 -5.91 2.13 -8.31
C GLU A 46 -5.05 3.17 -7.58
N CYS A 47 -3.84 3.44 -8.07
CA CYS A 47 -2.83 4.20 -7.33
C CYS A 47 -2.48 5.53 -7.99
N LEU A 48 -2.23 6.57 -7.20
CA LEU A 48 -1.82 7.89 -7.70
C LEU A 48 -0.45 7.83 -8.39
N ASP A 49 -0.37 8.39 -9.59
CA ASP A 49 0.86 8.62 -10.34
C ASP A 49 1.46 10.02 -10.05
N ILE A 50 2.61 10.33 -10.67
CA ILE A 50 3.27 11.64 -10.55
C ILE A 50 2.43 12.81 -11.10
N SER A 51 1.40 12.52 -11.90
CA SER A 51 0.45 13.52 -12.42
C SER A 51 -0.70 13.76 -11.43
N GLY A 52 -0.75 13.03 -10.31
CA GLY A 52 -1.85 13.04 -9.35
C GLY A 52 -3.11 12.34 -9.84
N LEU A 53 -3.00 11.51 -10.89
CA LEU A 53 -4.10 10.72 -11.43
C LEU A 53 -4.01 9.28 -10.94
N HIS A 54 -5.15 8.65 -10.70
CA HIS A 54 -5.16 7.23 -10.41
C HIS A 54 -4.89 6.43 -11.68
N SER A 55 -3.93 5.52 -11.60
CA SER A 55 -3.66 4.51 -12.62
C SER A 55 -4.86 3.58 -12.81
N LYS A 56 -4.86 2.84 -13.92
CA LYS A 56 -5.76 1.69 -14.07
C LYS A 56 -5.47 0.67 -12.98
N ASN A 57 -6.46 -0.17 -12.65
CA ASN A 57 -6.31 -1.21 -11.63
C ASN A 57 -4.99 -1.98 -11.78
N GLN A 58 -4.08 -1.77 -10.83
CA GLN A 58 -2.79 -2.44 -10.75
C GLN A 58 -2.95 -3.73 -9.97
N THR A 59 -2.05 -4.67 -10.21
CA THR A 59 -2.04 -5.95 -9.50
C THR A 59 -0.63 -6.27 -9.08
N LEU A 60 -0.47 -6.71 -7.83
CA LEU A 60 0.78 -7.16 -7.25
C LEU A 60 0.60 -8.59 -6.76
N ASP A 61 1.51 -9.46 -7.19
CA ASP A 61 1.59 -10.84 -6.70
C ASP A 61 2.33 -10.86 -5.35
N LEU A 62 1.61 -11.22 -4.28
CA LEU A 62 2.14 -11.31 -2.93
C LEU A 62 3.19 -12.42 -2.80
N ASP A 63 3.23 -13.43 -3.68
CA ASP A 63 4.29 -14.45 -3.63
C ASP A 63 5.68 -13.87 -3.86
N MET A 64 5.76 -12.67 -4.45
CA MET A 64 7.00 -11.95 -4.68
C MET A 64 7.59 -11.34 -3.41
N CYS A 65 6.78 -11.11 -2.36
CA CYS A 65 7.25 -10.47 -1.14
C CYS A 65 6.64 -10.95 0.18
N VAL A 66 5.73 -11.93 0.16
CA VAL A 66 5.12 -12.52 1.34
C VAL A 66 5.38 -14.02 1.35
N GLY A 67 5.84 -14.52 2.49
CA GLY A 67 6.01 -15.94 2.78
C GLY A 67 5.45 -16.29 4.16
N ILE A 68 5.93 -17.39 4.72
CA ILE A 68 5.59 -17.81 6.09
C ILE A 68 6.84 -18.12 6.91
N ASP A 69 6.74 -17.90 8.22
CA ASP A 69 7.61 -18.56 9.20
C ASP A 69 7.14 -20.01 9.41
N TYR A 70 7.98 -21.00 9.12
CA TYR A 70 7.60 -22.42 9.21
C TYR A 70 7.44 -22.95 10.64
N THR A 71 7.84 -22.17 11.66
CA THR A 71 7.75 -22.51 13.08
C THR A 71 6.45 -21.98 13.68
N SER A 72 6.14 -20.70 13.46
CA SER A 72 4.92 -20.07 14.00
C SER A 72 3.73 -20.10 13.04
N LEU A 73 3.98 -20.34 11.75
CA LEU A 73 3.01 -20.21 10.65
C LEU A 73 2.51 -18.78 10.42
N ASP A 74 3.28 -17.79 10.89
CA ASP A 74 2.98 -16.39 10.66
C ASP A 74 3.38 -15.96 9.25
N LEU A 75 2.54 -15.14 8.61
CA LEU A 75 2.86 -14.40 7.41
C LEU A 75 4.02 -13.45 7.69
N THR A 76 4.98 -13.41 6.78
CA THR A 76 6.17 -12.59 6.93
C THR A 76 6.58 -11.97 5.60
N TRP A 77 7.19 -10.79 5.66
CA TRP A 77 7.79 -10.16 4.48
C TRP A 77 9.05 -10.93 4.08
N ALA A 78 9.01 -11.55 2.91
CA ALA A 78 10.09 -12.37 2.39
C ALA A 78 10.18 -12.23 0.87
N ILE A 79 11.35 -11.86 0.36
CA ILE A 79 11.61 -11.77 -1.08
C ILE A 79 11.41 -13.15 -1.70
N TYR A 80 10.51 -13.27 -2.68
CA TYR A 80 10.05 -14.54 -3.25
C TYR A 80 9.50 -15.51 -2.19
N GLY A 81 8.70 -15.00 -1.25
CA GLY A 81 8.21 -15.76 -0.10
C GLY A 81 7.21 -16.89 -0.44
N LYS A 82 6.56 -16.86 -1.61
CA LYS A 82 5.66 -17.93 -2.09
C LYS A 82 4.53 -18.29 -1.12
N MET A 83 3.89 -17.29 -0.51
CA MET A 83 2.81 -17.54 0.46
C MET A 83 1.67 -18.41 -0.08
N SER A 84 1.35 -18.35 -1.36
CA SER A 84 0.25 -19.12 -1.98
C SER A 84 0.45 -20.64 -1.88
N GLY A 85 1.70 -21.10 -1.70
CA GLY A 85 2.03 -22.51 -1.48
C GLY A 85 1.62 -23.02 -0.10
N TYR A 86 1.35 -22.12 0.85
CA TYR A 86 1.15 -22.46 2.26
C TYR A 86 -0.09 -21.83 2.88
N CYS A 87 -0.56 -20.71 2.34
CA CYS A 87 -1.67 -19.94 2.87
C CYS A 87 -2.82 -19.86 1.87
N GLY A 88 -4.05 -19.84 2.39
CA GLY A 88 -5.27 -19.65 1.63
C GLY A 88 -6.36 -19.02 2.49
N HIS A 89 -7.56 -18.88 1.90
CA HIS A 89 -8.70 -18.23 2.56
C HIS A 89 -8.39 -16.81 3.06
N CYS A 90 -7.63 -16.05 2.27
CA CYS A 90 -7.24 -14.70 2.61
C CYS A 90 -8.41 -13.72 2.55
N GLN A 91 -8.46 -12.81 3.51
CA GLN A 91 -9.44 -11.73 3.63
C GLN A 91 -8.70 -10.43 3.92
N LEU A 92 -9.26 -9.32 3.46
CA LEU A 92 -8.69 -8.00 3.63
C LEU A 92 -9.60 -7.16 4.52
N ASP A 93 -9.02 -6.60 5.58
CA ASP A 93 -9.64 -5.59 6.41
C ASP A 93 -8.99 -4.22 6.12
N LEU A 94 -9.80 -3.26 5.69
CA LEU A 94 -9.36 -1.90 5.34
C LEU A 94 -9.59 -0.90 6.46
N ASP A 95 -10.33 -1.27 7.51
CA ASP A 95 -10.82 -0.36 8.56
C ASP A 95 -9.90 -0.36 9.80
N GLN A 96 -8.59 -0.51 9.60
CA GLN A 96 -7.59 -0.58 10.66
C GLN A 96 -6.69 0.68 10.69
N PRO A 97 -6.34 1.20 11.87
CA PRO A 97 -5.57 2.44 11.99
C PRO A 97 -4.11 2.29 11.52
N GLU A 98 -3.55 1.08 11.60
CA GLU A 98 -2.23 0.74 11.07
C GLU A 98 -2.17 0.54 9.54
N GLY A 99 -3.32 0.49 8.86
CA GLY A 99 -3.42 0.24 7.43
C GLY A 99 -4.04 -1.11 7.10
N PRO A 100 -4.17 -1.48 5.81
CA PRO A 100 -4.86 -2.69 5.37
C PRO A 100 -4.25 -3.97 5.97
N ILE A 101 -5.06 -4.76 6.69
CA ILE A 101 -4.64 -6.03 7.28
C ILE A 101 -5.08 -7.20 6.40
N LEU A 102 -4.11 -7.96 5.92
CA LEU A 102 -4.33 -9.24 5.25
C LEU A 102 -4.41 -10.35 6.30
N SER A 103 -5.55 -11.04 6.38
CA SER A 103 -5.74 -12.20 7.25
C SER A 103 -5.86 -13.46 6.41
N CYS A 104 -4.98 -14.43 6.60
CA CYS A 104 -5.00 -15.72 5.88
C CYS A 104 -4.95 -16.89 6.84
N THR A 105 -5.29 -18.07 6.34
CA THR A 105 -5.05 -19.32 7.04
C THR A 105 -3.89 -20.08 6.39
N CYS A 106 -2.82 -20.29 7.16
CA CYS A 106 -1.59 -20.91 6.71
C CYS A 106 -1.44 -22.32 7.29
N ALA A 107 -0.82 -23.22 6.52
CA ALA A 107 -0.62 -24.59 6.91
C ALA A 107 0.74 -25.14 6.43
N TRP A 108 1.40 -25.88 7.31
CA TRP A 108 2.66 -26.56 7.02
C TRP A 108 2.80 -27.81 7.90
N SER A 109 3.26 -28.91 7.31
CA SER A 109 3.52 -30.18 8.01
C SER A 109 2.37 -30.65 8.91
N GLY A 110 1.12 -30.52 8.44
CA GLY A 110 -0.08 -30.92 9.18
C GLY A 110 -0.57 -29.94 10.25
N SER A 111 0.20 -28.88 10.55
CA SER A 111 -0.23 -27.78 11.41
C SER A 111 -0.94 -26.70 10.60
N LYS A 112 -1.88 -25.99 11.23
CA LYS A 112 -2.67 -24.92 10.61
C LYS A 112 -2.88 -23.79 11.60
N ALA A 113 -2.68 -22.54 11.18
CA ALA A 113 -2.89 -21.35 12.00
C ALA A 113 -3.49 -20.22 11.15
N ASN A 114 -4.19 -19.30 11.80
CA ASN A 114 -4.56 -18.02 11.18
C ASN A 114 -3.43 -17.03 11.44
N SER A 115 -3.07 -16.27 10.41
CA SER A 115 -2.05 -15.25 10.51
C SER A 115 -2.50 -13.96 9.83
N THR A 116 -1.99 -12.84 10.33
CA THR A 116 -2.27 -11.51 9.83
C THR A 116 -0.99 -10.80 9.39
N LEU A 117 -1.08 -9.88 8.42
CA LEU A 117 0.03 -9.05 7.95
C LEU A 117 -0.48 -7.67 7.53
N THR A 118 0.14 -6.60 8.02
CA THR A 118 -0.17 -5.23 7.58
C THR A 118 0.47 -4.95 6.23
N LEU A 119 -0.34 -4.76 5.18
CA LEU A 119 0.15 -4.61 3.80
C LEU A 119 0.96 -3.33 3.58
N ASP A 120 0.66 -2.26 4.31
CA ASP A 120 1.37 -0.98 4.22
C ASP A 120 2.82 -1.05 4.71
N ASP A 121 3.21 -2.10 5.43
CA ASP A 121 4.59 -2.29 5.90
C ASP A 121 5.53 -2.76 4.78
N GLY A 122 4.98 -3.40 3.74
CA GLY A 122 5.77 -4.04 2.69
C GLY A 122 5.27 -3.79 1.27
N ILE A 123 4.20 -3.03 1.08
CA ILE A 123 3.71 -2.61 -0.25
C ILE A 123 3.67 -1.10 -0.33
N GLY A 124 4.34 -0.57 -1.35
CA GLY A 124 4.33 0.84 -1.71
C GLY A 124 3.66 1.09 -3.06
N ASN A 125 3.43 2.37 -3.33
CA ASN A 125 3.03 2.88 -4.63
C ASN A 125 4.22 3.57 -5.28
N ASN A 126 4.74 3.00 -6.37
CA ASN A 126 5.80 3.58 -7.19
C ASN A 126 5.22 4.17 -8.47
N ASN A 127 4.93 5.47 -8.46
CA ASN A 127 4.40 6.22 -9.61
C ASN A 127 3.16 5.53 -10.26
N GLY A 128 2.15 5.25 -9.44
CA GLY A 128 0.92 4.61 -9.88
C GLY A 128 1.01 3.09 -10.04
N THR A 129 2.13 2.46 -9.69
CA THR A 129 2.35 1.01 -9.78
C THR A 129 2.54 0.43 -8.37
N LEU A 130 1.78 -0.61 -8.01
CA LEU A 130 2.00 -1.34 -6.76
C LEU A 130 3.37 -2.04 -6.81
N SER A 131 4.14 -1.93 -5.72
CA SER A 131 5.46 -2.54 -5.62
C SER A 131 5.65 -3.10 -4.22
N CYS A 132 6.30 -4.25 -4.13
CA CYS A 132 6.85 -4.70 -2.86
C CYS A 132 7.98 -3.75 -2.45
N ASN A 133 7.93 -3.25 -1.22
CA ASN A 133 9.08 -2.65 -0.55
C ASN A 133 9.99 -3.83 -0.23
N GLY A 134 11.13 -3.94 -0.93
CA GLY A 134 12.03 -5.11 -0.86
C GLY A 134 12.16 -5.63 0.57
N GLY A 135 11.92 -6.94 0.74
CA GLY A 135 11.53 -7.56 2.02
C GLY A 135 12.17 -6.89 3.22
N ALA A 136 11.35 -6.26 4.07
CA ALA A 136 11.77 -5.77 5.37
C ALA A 136 12.39 -6.96 6.11
N GLY A 137 13.72 -7.02 6.04
CA GLY A 137 14.49 -8.16 6.50
C GLY A 137 14.17 -8.41 7.95
N MET A 138 13.74 -9.65 8.21
CA MET A 138 13.92 -10.39 9.45
C MET A 138 14.81 -9.62 10.45
N PRO A 139 14.32 -9.25 11.65
CA PRO A 139 15.19 -8.62 12.64
C PRO A 139 16.38 -9.56 12.88
N THR A 140 17.59 -9.09 12.56
CA THR A 140 18.81 -9.78 12.94
C THR A 140 18.84 -9.75 14.46
N ILE A 141 18.57 -10.90 15.08
CA ILE A 141 18.73 -11.09 16.52
C ILE A 141 20.23 -10.91 16.81
N GLY A 142 20.58 -9.77 17.41
CA GLY A 142 21.89 -9.51 17.99
C GLY A 142 21.99 -10.07 19.40
#